data_AF-A0A498DZH3-F1
#
_entry.id   AF-A0A498DZH3-F1
#
_cell.length_a   1.000
_cell.length_b   1.000
_cell.length_c   1.000
_cell.angle_alpha   90.00
_cell.angle_beta   90.00
_cell.angle_gamma   90.00
#
_symmetry.space_group_name_H-M   'P 1'
#
loop_
_entity.id
_entity.type
_entity.pdbx_description
1 polymer ?
#
loop_
_entity_poly.entity_id
_entity_poly.type
_entity_poly.pdbx_seq_one_letter_code
_entity_poly.pdbx_strand_id
1 'polypeptide(L)'
;MADTVTTLPGASAPAAPVPTASTDARSSPLLHRAEELARAGRPGPYGVELREVPFLTQFNVRYRPGGGRSAPDGFPLTPGLPGTPNTVRRGDDRTALWLGPDEWLVVAPPDAHAATEDALRAAAEAVRTGAAEGDAGGARVAYTDVSAHSTALRLGGARARDVLRKVCAIDLHPRAFGADACAQTLLARGARVLLVADPEPDGFLLFVRASFADYVTDWLLDSMAEYAVGDGQCTNDGR
;
A
#
# COMPACT_ATOMS: atom_id res chain seq x y z
N MET A 1 -27.59 -2.27 -0.81
CA MET A 1 -26.57 -2.94 0.01
C MET A 1 -25.32 -2.09 -0.12
N ALA A 2 -24.94 -1.40 0.95
CA ALA A 2 -23.78 -0.52 0.93
C ALA A 2 -22.53 -1.38 1.04
N ASP A 3 -21.83 -1.56 -0.08
CA ASP A 3 -20.49 -2.15 -0.11
C ASP A 3 -19.53 -1.12 0.46
N THR A 4 -19.28 -1.20 1.76
CA THR A 4 -18.23 -0.42 2.43
C THR A 4 -16.89 -0.95 1.95
N VAL A 5 -16.36 -0.37 0.88
CA VAL A 5 -14.98 -0.62 0.43
C VAL A 5 -14.07 0.12 1.40
N THR A 6 -13.68 -0.54 2.49
CA THR A 6 -12.75 0.00 3.49
C THR A 6 -11.41 0.28 2.81
N THR A 7 -10.98 1.53 2.80
CA THR A 7 -9.66 1.97 2.36
C THR A 7 -8.55 1.29 3.20
N LEU A 8 -7.31 1.23 2.69
CA LEU A 8 -6.19 0.73 3.49
C LEU A 8 -6.10 1.49 4.84
N PRO A 9 -5.82 0.83 5.98
CA PRO A 9 -5.82 1.48 7.27
C PRO A 9 -4.83 2.67 7.31
N GLY A 10 -5.31 3.86 7.66
CA GLY A 10 -4.50 5.10 7.67
C GLY A 10 -4.55 5.95 6.39
N ALA A 11 -5.34 5.57 5.38
CA ALA A 11 -5.49 6.36 4.14
C ALA A 11 -6.40 7.60 4.27
N SER A 12 -7.20 7.69 5.34
CA SER A 12 -7.95 8.91 5.66
C SER A 12 -7.00 10.03 6.09
N ALA A 13 -7.25 11.26 5.63
CA ALA A 13 -6.41 12.41 5.94
C ALA A 13 -6.35 12.65 7.47
N PRO A 14 -5.17 12.62 8.11
CA PRO A 14 -5.06 13.16 9.45
C PRO A 14 -5.10 14.69 9.40
N ALA A 15 -5.84 15.30 10.32
CA ALA A 15 -5.61 16.70 10.67
C ALA A 15 -4.17 16.83 11.21
N ALA A 16 -3.45 17.87 10.79
CA ALA A 16 -2.05 18.09 11.15
C ALA A 16 -1.87 18.09 12.69
N PRO A 17 -1.02 17.21 13.27
CA PRO A 17 -0.74 17.24 14.69
C PRO A 17 0.25 18.37 15.03
N VAL A 18 -0.06 19.11 16.11
CA VAL A 18 0.86 20.03 16.79
C VAL A 18 1.96 19.20 17.48
N PRO A 19 3.26 19.50 17.31
CA PRO A 19 4.31 18.67 17.87
C PRO A 19 4.46 18.90 19.38
N THR A 20 4.22 17.85 20.18
CA THR A 20 4.74 17.73 21.55
C THR A 20 5.91 16.74 21.55
N ALA A 21 7.05 17.18 22.10
CA ALA A 21 8.31 16.48 22.04
C ALA A 21 8.32 15.21 22.93
N SER A 22 8.65 14.07 22.32
CA SER A 22 9.04 12.82 22.99
C SER A 22 10.42 12.41 22.48
N THR A 23 11.33 12.09 23.39
CA THR A 23 12.78 11.88 23.15
C THR A 23 13.12 10.47 22.61
N ASP A 24 12.26 9.92 21.74
CA ASP A 24 12.58 8.77 20.88
C ASP A 24 11.89 8.97 19.51
N ALA A 25 12.28 10.08 18.86
CA ALA A 25 11.60 10.54 17.65
C ALA A 25 12.07 9.73 16.44
N ARG A 26 11.38 8.63 16.15
CA ARG A 26 11.51 7.95 14.85
C ARG A 26 11.16 8.94 13.72
N SER A 27 12.01 9.03 12.69
CA SER A 27 11.81 9.88 11.51
C SER A 27 11.37 9.03 10.33
N SER A 28 10.34 9.48 9.59
CA SER A 28 9.94 8.80 8.36
C SER A 28 10.90 9.16 7.21
N PRO A 29 11.06 8.28 6.20
CA PRO A 29 11.99 8.53 5.09
C PRO A 29 11.75 9.86 4.37
N LEU A 30 10.50 10.30 4.23
CA LEU A 30 10.15 11.54 3.50
C LEU A 30 9.73 12.69 4.40
N LEU A 31 10.00 12.63 5.71
CA LEU A 31 9.67 13.71 6.65
C LEU A 31 10.21 15.07 6.16
N HIS A 32 11.44 15.08 5.66
CA HIS A 32 12.12 16.28 5.17
C HIS A 32 11.50 16.88 3.89
N ARG A 33 10.61 16.15 3.20
CA ARG A 33 9.92 16.58 1.97
C ARG A 33 8.43 16.84 2.16
N ALA A 34 7.90 16.71 3.37
CA ALA A 34 6.46 16.82 3.63
C ALA A 34 5.84 18.12 3.10
N GLU A 35 6.54 19.26 3.26
CA GLU A 35 6.09 20.56 2.74
C GLU A 35 6.10 20.65 1.21
N GLU A 36 7.09 20.04 0.56
CA GLU A 36 7.20 20.00 -0.89
C GLU A 36 6.04 19.19 -1.49
N LEU A 37 5.79 18.01 -0.93
CA LEU A 37 4.69 17.12 -1.30
C LEU A 37 3.33 17.84 -1.17
N ALA A 38 3.11 18.51 -0.03
CA ALA A 38 1.88 19.27 0.21
C ALA A 38 1.70 20.43 -0.80
N ARG A 39 2.78 21.14 -1.13
CA ARG A 39 2.74 22.27 -2.09
C ARG A 39 2.51 21.82 -3.54
N ALA A 40 2.98 20.63 -3.90
CA ALA A 40 2.78 20.06 -5.23
C ALA A 40 1.34 19.58 -5.45
N GLY A 41 0.62 19.19 -4.39
CA GLY A 41 -0.75 18.71 -4.46
C GLY A 41 -1.74 19.76 -4.97
N ARG A 42 -2.75 19.30 -5.72
CA ARG A 42 -3.90 20.10 -6.15
C ARG A 42 -5.19 19.33 -5.84
N PRO A 43 -6.11 19.87 -5.03
CA PRO A 43 -7.41 19.27 -4.84
C PRO A 43 -8.33 19.56 -6.04
N GLY A 44 -9.46 18.86 -6.11
CA GLY A 44 -10.53 19.13 -7.08
C GLY A 44 -10.62 18.12 -8.23
N PRO A 45 -11.56 18.34 -9.17
CA PRO A 45 -11.95 17.35 -10.19
C PRO A 45 -10.85 17.03 -11.22
N TYR A 46 -9.81 17.84 -11.28
CA TYR A 46 -8.63 17.62 -12.13
C TYR A 46 -7.33 17.56 -11.31
N GLY A 47 -7.47 17.40 -9.99
CA GLY A 47 -6.38 17.42 -9.05
C GLY A 47 -5.59 16.11 -8.96
N VAL A 48 -4.38 16.23 -8.44
CA VAL A 48 -3.55 15.12 -7.97
C VAL A 48 -2.81 15.53 -6.70
N GLU A 49 -2.75 14.63 -5.74
CA GLU A 49 -2.09 14.83 -4.46
C GLU A 49 -1.12 13.68 -4.20
N LEU A 50 0.06 14.02 -3.69
CA LEU A 50 1.07 13.07 -3.25
C LEU A 50 1.38 13.34 -1.78
N ARG A 51 1.36 12.30 -0.95
CA ARG A 51 1.77 12.38 0.45
C ARG A 51 2.44 11.09 0.90
N GLU A 52 3.33 11.19 1.88
CA GLU A 52 3.77 10.00 2.63
C GLU A 52 2.65 9.54 3.58
N VAL A 53 2.50 8.22 3.70
CA VAL A 53 1.71 7.55 4.75
C VAL A 53 2.73 6.84 5.64
N PRO A 54 3.27 7.55 6.66
CA PRO A 54 4.43 7.07 7.38
C PRO A 54 4.05 6.00 8.41
N PHE A 55 5.04 5.19 8.77
CA PHE A 55 5.01 4.26 9.91
C PHE A 55 3.92 3.17 9.88
N LEU A 56 3.40 2.83 8.70
CA LEU A 56 2.52 1.66 8.57
C LEU A 56 3.22 0.42 9.13
N THR A 57 2.50 -0.33 9.96
CA THR A 57 2.91 -1.65 10.42
C THR A 57 2.91 -2.58 9.21
N GLN A 58 4.03 -3.27 8.97
CA GLN A 58 4.17 -4.17 7.82
C GLN A 58 4.84 -5.46 8.26
N PHE A 59 4.16 -6.59 8.02
CA PHE A 59 4.73 -7.92 8.23
C PHE A 59 4.73 -8.70 6.92
N ASN A 60 5.91 -9.16 6.49
CA ASN A 60 5.99 -10.15 5.43
C ASN A 60 5.55 -11.50 6.02
N VAL A 61 4.63 -12.17 5.34
CA VAL A 61 4.12 -13.49 5.76
C VAL A 61 4.45 -14.49 4.67
N ARG A 62 5.17 -15.54 5.05
CA ARG A 62 5.41 -16.73 4.22
C ARG A 62 4.53 -17.84 4.74
N TYR A 63 3.73 -18.43 3.86
CA TYR A 63 2.88 -19.57 4.20
C TYR A 63 2.96 -20.63 3.10
N ARG A 64 3.15 -21.89 3.50
CA ARG A 64 3.11 -23.06 2.62
C ARG A 64 2.15 -24.08 3.21
N PRO A 65 1.07 -24.45 2.50
CA PRO A 65 0.19 -25.52 2.96
C PRO A 65 0.88 -26.88 2.88
N GLY A 66 0.44 -27.83 3.70
CA GLY A 66 0.83 -29.24 3.55
C GLY A 66 0.27 -29.78 2.24
N GLY A 67 1.14 -30.18 1.32
CA GLY A 67 0.74 -30.77 0.04
C GLY A 67 0.73 -29.85 -1.20
N GLY A 68 1.18 -28.58 -1.14
CA GLY A 68 1.30 -27.78 -2.37
C GLY A 68 1.52 -26.27 -2.21
N ARG A 69 1.33 -25.52 -3.31
CA ARG A 69 1.31 -24.06 -3.35
C ARG A 69 -0.10 -23.61 -3.72
N SER A 70 -0.99 -23.49 -2.75
CA SER A 70 -2.29 -22.85 -2.94
C SER A 70 -2.49 -21.76 -1.91
N ALA A 71 -3.42 -20.86 -2.21
CA ALA A 71 -3.99 -19.95 -1.24
C ALA A 71 -4.40 -20.70 0.04
N PRO A 72 -4.09 -20.19 1.24
CA PRO A 72 -4.69 -20.71 2.44
C PRO A 72 -6.12 -20.23 2.54
N ASP A 73 -7.04 -21.00 1.98
CA ASP A 73 -8.42 -20.94 2.45
C ASP A 73 -8.40 -21.22 3.95
N GLY A 74 -8.86 -20.25 4.75
CA GLY A 74 -8.89 -20.38 6.21
C GLY A 74 -7.58 -20.07 6.95
N PHE A 75 -6.64 -19.30 6.38
CA PHE A 75 -5.52 -18.77 7.19
C PHE A 75 -6.09 -18.03 8.43
N PRO A 76 -5.66 -18.38 9.66
CA PRO A 76 -6.27 -17.92 10.91
C PRO A 76 -5.85 -16.49 11.30
N LEU A 77 -5.97 -15.55 10.37
CA LEU A 77 -5.80 -14.12 10.55
C LEU A 77 -6.96 -13.43 9.86
N THR A 78 -7.60 -12.46 10.49
CA THR A 78 -8.56 -11.57 9.80
C THR A 78 -7.79 -10.45 9.09
N PRO A 79 -8.04 -10.16 7.81
CA PRO A 79 -9.16 -10.62 6.97
C PRO A 79 -8.95 -11.98 6.26
N GLY A 80 -7.76 -12.54 6.35
CA GLY A 80 -7.30 -13.73 5.62
C GLY A 80 -6.27 -13.34 4.57
N LEU A 81 -5.68 -14.33 3.91
CA LEU A 81 -4.73 -14.08 2.83
C LEU A 81 -5.43 -14.20 1.47
N PRO A 82 -5.22 -13.26 0.52
CA PRO A 82 -5.76 -13.38 -0.83
C PRO A 82 -5.14 -14.57 -1.56
N GLY A 83 -6.00 -15.35 -2.23
CA GLY A 83 -5.58 -16.51 -3.00
C GLY A 83 -5.34 -16.28 -4.49
N THR A 84 -6.01 -15.28 -5.03
CA THR A 84 -5.86 -14.86 -6.42
C THR A 84 -4.58 -14.02 -6.54
N PRO A 85 -3.72 -14.26 -7.55
CA PRO A 85 -2.57 -13.41 -7.79
C PRO A 85 -2.95 -11.94 -7.95
N ASN A 86 -2.09 -11.06 -7.45
CA ASN A 86 -2.23 -9.61 -7.59
C ASN A 86 -3.53 -9.03 -7.00
N THR A 87 -4.09 -9.67 -5.96
CA THR A 87 -5.24 -9.15 -5.24
C THR A 87 -4.97 -8.82 -3.79
N VAL A 88 -5.83 -7.96 -3.26
CA VAL A 88 -5.84 -7.47 -1.90
C VAL A 88 -7.01 -8.09 -1.16
N ARG A 89 -6.82 -8.36 0.13
CA ARG A 89 -7.92 -8.61 1.06
C ARG A 89 -7.91 -7.57 2.18
N ARG A 90 -8.97 -6.78 2.28
CA ARG A 90 -9.10 -5.72 3.29
C ARG A 90 -10.01 -6.19 4.43
N GLY A 91 -9.61 -5.88 5.66
CA GLY A 91 -10.40 -6.00 6.87
C GLY A 91 -10.44 -4.65 7.59
N ASP A 92 -11.08 -4.63 8.75
CA ASP A 92 -11.30 -3.38 9.49
C ASP A 92 -9.99 -2.76 10.01
N ASP A 93 -9.06 -3.60 10.48
CA ASP A 93 -7.81 -3.19 11.14
C ASP A 93 -6.55 -3.55 10.34
N ARG A 94 -6.66 -4.45 9.35
CA ARG A 94 -5.53 -4.99 8.58
C ARG A 94 -5.88 -5.21 7.13
N THR A 95 -4.87 -5.20 6.28
CA THR A 95 -4.98 -5.57 4.87
C THR A 95 -3.87 -6.52 4.49
N ALA A 96 -4.22 -7.59 3.77
CA ALA A 96 -3.27 -8.54 3.21
C ALA A 96 -3.12 -8.31 1.70
N LEU A 97 -1.87 -8.14 1.26
CA LEU A 97 -1.49 -7.90 -0.13
C LEU A 97 -0.80 -9.15 -0.68
N TRP A 98 -1.24 -9.63 -1.84
CA TRP A 98 -0.57 -10.75 -2.51
C TRP A 98 0.80 -10.32 -3.08
N LEU A 99 1.86 -11.08 -2.76
CA LEU A 99 3.20 -10.88 -3.34
C LEU A 99 3.65 -12.09 -4.17
N GLY A 100 3.16 -13.28 -3.81
CA GLY A 100 3.53 -14.52 -4.44
C GLY A 100 2.63 -15.67 -3.98
N PRO A 101 2.75 -16.84 -4.62
CA PRO A 101 1.94 -18.01 -4.27
C PRO A 101 2.21 -18.55 -2.85
N ASP A 102 3.28 -18.12 -2.19
CA ASP A 102 3.64 -18.45 -0.82
C ASP A 102 4.13 -17.23 -0.02
N GLU A 103 3.73 -16.02 -0.44
CA GLU A 103 4.20 -14.75 0.14
C GLU A 103 3.14 -13.63 0.09
N TRP A 104 2.97 -12.94 1.22
CA TRP A 104 2.03 -11.83 1.38
C TRP A 104 2.65 -10.71 2.22
N LEU A 105 2.13 -9.49 2.07
CA LEU A 105 2.40 -8.38 2.98
C LEU A 105 1.14 -8.08 3.79
N VAL A 106 1.21 -8.21 5.11
CA VAL A 106 0.15 -7.75 6.02
C VAL A 106 0.47 -6.33 6.46
N VAL A 107 -0.46 -5.42 6.22
CA VAL A 107 -0.34 -3.99 6.52
C VAL A 107 -1.40 -3.58 7.54
N ALA A 108 -1.02 -2.80 8.53
CA ALA A 108 -1.90 -2.28 9.57
C ALA A 108 -1.50 -0.83 9.95
N PRO A 109 -2.36 -0.09 10.68
CA PRO A 109 -2.03 1.23 11.20
C PRO A 109 -0.74 1.27 12.05
N PRO A 110 -0.13 2.46 12.21
CA PRO A 110 1.10 2.60 13.01
C PRO A 110 0.99 2.21 14.49
N ASP A 111 -0.19 2.30 15.07
CA ASP A 111 -0.50 1.96 16.47
C ASP A 111 -0.91 0.49 16.65
N ALA A 112 -1.12 -0.25 15.56
CA ALA A 112 -1.55 -1.64 15.56
C ALA A 112 -0.40 -2.66 15.52
N HIS A 113 0.85 -2.24 15.71
CA HIS A 113 2.03 -3.11 15.59
C HIS A 113 1.96 -4.33 16.52
N ALA A 114 1.89 -4.10 17.84
CA ALA A 114 1.85 -5.17 18.83
C ALA A 114 0.63 -6.09 18.63
N ALA A 115 -0.55 -5.51 18.41
CA ALA A 115 -1.77 -6.27 18.15
C ALA A 115 -1.67 -7.13 16.88
N THR A 116 -0.99 -6.65 15.84
CA THR A 116 -0.75 -7.39 14.60
C THR A 116 0.26 -8.51 14.80
N GLU A 117 1.32 -8.27 15.57
CA GLU A 117 2.28 -9.31 15.92
C GLU A 117 1.64 -10.44 16.73
N ASP A 118 0.82 -10.09 17.73
CA ASP A 118 0.08 -11.07 18.55
C ASP A 118 -0.88 -11.91 17.70
N ALA A 119 -1.61 -11.29 16.77
CA ALA A 119 -2.49 -12.00 15.85
C ALA A 119 -1.72 -12.94 14.91
N LEU A 120 -0.57 -12.51 14.38
CA LEU A 120 0.29 -13.36 13.55
C LEU A 120 0.90 -14.51 14.34
N ARG A 121 1.27 -14.27 15.61
CA ARG A 121 1.77 -15.30 16.52
C ARG A 121 0.70 -16.35 16.81
N ALA A 122 -0.52 -15.92 17.12
CA ALA A 122 -1.67 -16.81 17.31
C ALA A 122 -1.99 -17.60 16.03
N ALA A 123 -1.99 -16.93 14.87
CA ALA A 123 -2.18 -17.59 13.59
C ALA A 123 -1.10 -18.65 13.33
N ALA A 124 0.15 -18.34 13.67
CA ALA A 124 1.27 -19.26 13.50
C ALA A 124 1.20 -20.48 14.43
N GLU A 125 0.72 -20.31 15.66
CA GLU A 125 0.44 -21.41 16.58
C GLU A 125 -0.73 -22.27 16.09
N ALA A 126 -1.81 -21.66 15.61
CA ALA A 126 -2.95 -22.37 15.07
C ALA A 126 -2.59 -23.21 13.83
N VAL A 127 -1.75 -22.68 12.93
CA VAL A 127 -1.23 -23.45 11.78
C VAL A 127 -0.37 -24.64 12.23
N ARG A 128 0.46 -24.46 13.28
CA ARG A 128 1.32 -25.52 13.80
C ARG A 128 0.53 -26.63 14.50
N THR A 129 -0.51 -26.29 15.25
CA THR A 129 -1.35 -27.24 15.99
C THR A 129 -2.42 -27.90 15.14
N GLY A 130 -2.92 -27.21 14.10
CA GLY A 130 -3.90 -27.75 13.14
C GLY A 130 -3.29 -28.67 12.07
N ALA A 131 -1.97 -28.70 11.92
CA ALA A 131 -1.29 -29.68 11.06
C ALA A 131 -1.40 -31.07 11.71
N ALA A 132 -2.36 -31.87 11.25
CA ALA A 132 -2.62 -33.21 11.76
C ALA A 132 -1.34 -34.07 11.82
N GLU A 133 -1.19 -34.83 12.91
CA GLU A 133 -0.15 -35.85 13.07
C GLU A 133 -0.29 -36.90 11.95
N GLY A 134 0.54 -36.81 10.91
CA GLY A 134 0.58 -37.83 9.85
C GLY A 134 0.92 -37.32 8.45
N ASP A 135 0.83 -36.02 8.17
CA ASP A 135 1.24 -35.49 6.87
C ASP A 135 2.73 -35.12 6.90
N ALA A 136 3.55 -35.88 6.17
CA ALA A 136 5.01 -35.73 6.12
C ALA A 136 5.49 -34.35 5.58
N GLY A 137 4.56 -33.48 5.16
CA GLY A 137 4.81 -32.14 4.64
C GLY A 137 4.03 -31.01 5.33
N GLY A 138 3.62 -31.17 6.59
CA GLY A 138 2.74 -30.24 7.34
C GLY A 138 2.95 -28.74 7.10
N ALA A 139 1.85 -27.98 7.21
CA ALA A 139 1.81 -26.56 6.88
C ALA A 139 2.85 -25.73 7.66
N ARG A 140 3.50 -24.79 6.96
CA ARG A 140 4.56 -23.95 7.53
C ARG A 140 4.21 -22.49 7.36
N VAL A 141 4.47 -21.72 8.41
CA VAL A 141 4.27 -20.29 8.43
C VAL A 141 5.46 -19.61 9.09
N ALA A 142 5.90 -18.51 8.49
CA ALA A 142 6.87 -17.60 9.07
C ALA A 142 6.41 -16.16 8.79
N TYR A 143 6.68 -15.26 9.72
CA TYR A 143 6.44 -13.85 9.52
C TYR A 143 7.65 -13.02 9.97
N THR A 144 7.82 -11.84 9.38
CA THR A 144 8.94 -10.95 9.68
C THR A 144 8.45 -9.51 9.65
N ASP A 145 8.78 -8.76 10.71
CA ASP A 145 8.54 -7.32 10.73
C ASP A 145 9.42 -6.63 9.70
N VAL A 146 8.77 -5.93 8.77
CA VAL A 146 9.39 -5.16 7.69
C VAL A 146 8.88 -3.72 7.67
N SER A 147 8.35 -3.22 8.80
CA SER A 147 7.78 -1.87 8.93
C SER A 147 8.77 -0.76 8.59
N ALA A 148 10.08 -0.99 8.84
CA ALA A 148 11.15 -0.04 8.50
C ALA A 148 11.79 -0.29 7.12
N HIS A 149 11.41 -1.36 6.40
CA HIS A 149 11.99 -1.69 5.09
C HIS A 149 11.48 -0.76 3.98
N SER A 150 10.20 -0.36 4.07
CA SER A 150 9.52 0.43 3.04
C SER A 150 8.66 1.53 3.65
N THR A 151 8.54 2.66 2.94
CA THR A 151 7.53 3.70 3.23
C THR A 151 6.43 3.64 2.17
N ALA A 152 5.25 4.12 2.52
CA ALA A 152 4.13 4.20 1.61
C ALA A 152 3.94 5.64 1.13
N LEU A 153 3.84 5.82 -0.18
CA LEU A 153 3.40 7.06 -0.82
C LEU A 153 1.96 6.88 -1.27
N ARG A 154 1.08 7.79 -0.90
CA ARG A 154 -0.27 7.85 -1.44
C ARG A 154 -0.33 8.88 -2.55
N LEU A 155 -0.65 8.41 -3.75
CA LEU A 155 -0.96 9.24 -4.91
C LEU A 155 -2.48 9.18 -5.14
N GLY A 156 -3.18 10.27 -4.89
CA GLY A 156 -4.64 10.34 -5.00
C GLY A 156 -5.13 11.47 -5.89
N GLY A 157 -6.42 11.43 -6.23
CA GLY A 157 -7.07 12.45 -7.05
C GLY A 157 -7.32 11.98 -8.48
N ALA A 158 -8.16 12.71 -9.20
CA ALA A 158 -8.64 12.33 -10.53
C ALA A 158 -7.51 12.09 -11.56
N ARG A 159 -6.35 12.73 -11.38
CA ARG A 159 -5.17 12.57 -12.25
C ARG A 159 -4.13 11.56 -11.75
N ALA A 160 -4.36 10.88 -10.63
CA ALA A 160 -3.40 9.91 -10.07
C ALA A 160 -3.02 8.81 -11.07
N ARG A 161 -4.02 8.30 -11.81
CA ARG A 161 -3.82 7.25 -12.83
C ARG A 161 -3.06 7.78 -14.04
N ASP A 162 -3.31 9.03 -14.45
CA ASP A 162 -2.60 9.70 -15.55
C ASP A 162 -1.12 9.94 -15.19
N VAL A 163 -0.85 10.36 -13.96
CA VAL A 163 0.51 10.49 -13.41
C VAL A 163 1.26 9.15 -13.44
N LEU A 164 0.66 8.07 -12.92
CA LEU A 164 1.32 6.77 -12.90
C LEU A 164 1.61 6.21 -14.29
N ARG A 165 0.75 6.47 -15.29
CA ARG A 165 0.97 6.01 -16.67
C ARG A 165 2.25 6.56 -17.30
N LYS A 166 2.78 7.68 -16.79
CA LYS A 166 4.06 8.25 -17.26
C LYS A 166 5.28 7.47 -16.75
N VAL A 167 5.14 6.80 -15.61
CA VAL A 167 6.27 6.21 -14.86
C VAL A 167 6.13 4.71 -14.62
N CYS A 168 4.98 4.12 -14.89
CA CYS A 168 4.65 2.72 -14.62
C CYS A 168 4.17 2.02 -15.90
N ALA A 169 4.69 0.83 -16.17
CA ALA A 169 4.45 0.12 -17.44
C ALA A 169 3.22 -0.81 -17.44
N ILE A 170 2.65 -1.13 -16.27
CA ILE A 170 1.50 -2.05 -16.19
C ILE A 170 0.22 -1.36 -16.63
N ASP A 171 -0.77 -2.15 -17.08
CA ASP A 171 -2.08 -1.62 -17.44
C ASP A 171 -2.84 -1.15 -16.21
N LEU A 172 -2.93 0.17 -16.06
CA LEU A 172 -3.69 0.82 -15.00
C LEU A 172 -5.12 1.12 -15.43
N HIS A 173 -5.69 0.54 -16.47
CA HIS A 173 -7.09 0.72 -16.79
C HIS A 173 -7.98 0.14 -15.66
N PRO A 174 -9.10 0.77 -15.24
CA PRO A 174 -9.93 0.26 -14.13
C PRO A 174 -10.46 -1.18 -14.29
N ARG A 175 -10.55 -1.66 -15.54
CA ARG A 175 -10.89 -3.07 -15.84
C ARG A 175 -9.76 -4.06 -15.56
N ALA A 176 -8.51 -3.61 -15.60
CA ALA A 176 -7.32 -4.44 -15.36
C ALA A 176 -6.80 -4.24 -13.92
N PHE A 177 -6.76 -3.00 -13.45
CA PHE A 177 -6.29 -2.61 -12.12
C PHE A 177 -7.44 -1.92 -11.35
N GLY A 178 -8.37 -2.75 -10.87
CA GLY A 178 -9.56 -2.35 -10.11
C GLY A 178 -9.29 -2.19 -8.61
N ALA A 179 -10.35 -1.99 -7.83
CA ALA A 179 -10.28 -1.64 -6.40
C ALA A 179 -9.51 -2.66 -5.53
N ASP A 180 -9.52 -3.94 -5.88
CA ASP A 180 -8.83 -5.00 -5.13
C ASP A 180 -7.49 -5.40 -5.73
N ALA A 181 -6.96 -4.62 -6.67
CA ALA A 181 -5.70 -4.93 -7.33
C ALA A 181 -4.49 -4.48 -6.50
N CYS A 182 -3.46 -5.31 -6.48
CA CYS A 182 -2.11 -4.93 -6.13
C CYS A 182 -1.11 -5.59 -7.08
N ALA A 183 0.02 -4.95 -7.37
CA ALA A 183 1.04 -5.54 -8.23
C ALA A 183 2.44 -5.09 -7.79
N GLN A 184 3.37 -6.03 -7.78
CA GLN A 184 4.79 -5.69 -7.77
C GLN A 184 5.21 -5.28 -9.18
N THR A 185 5.69 -4.06 -9.32
CA THR A 185 6.04 -3.47 -10.62
C THR A 185 7.33 -2.65 -10.53
N LEU A 186 7.79 -2.18 -11.68
CA LEU A 186 8.84 -1.18 -11.79
C LEU A 186 8.20 0.18 -12.06
N LEU A 187 8.72 1.19 -11.38
CA LEU A 187 8.36 2.59 -11.54
C LEU A 187 9.65 3.39 -11.79
N ALA A 188 9.56 4.57 -12.41
CA ALA A 188 10.68 5.51 -12.50
C ALA A 188 11.98 4.87 -13.03
N ARG A 189 11.97 4.31 -14.25
CA ARG A 189 13.15 3.68 -14.87
C ARG A 189 13.79 2.52 -14.08
N GLY A 190 13.11 1.91 -13.10
CA GLY A 190 13.56 0.65 -12.48
C GLY A 190 13.42 0.51 -10.96
N ALA A 191 12.85 1.49 -10.25
CA ALA A 191 12.53 1.34 -8.84
C ALA A 191 11.43 0.29 -8.64
N ARG A 192 11.69 -0.71 -7.80
CA ARG A 192 10.67 -1.73 -7.44
C ARG A 192 9.65 -1.10 -6.49
N VAL A 193 8.38 -1.24 -6.84
CA VAL A 193 7.25 -0.71 -6.06
C VAL A 193 6.17 -1.79 -5.96
N LEU A 194 5.59 -1.96 -4.78
CA LEU A 194 4.30 -2.63 -4.64
C LEU A 194 3.22 -1.57 -4.76
N LEU A 195 2.53 -1.57 -5.91
CA LEU A 195 1.42 -0.69 -6.20
C LEU A 195 0.14 -1.34 -5.70
N VAL A 196 -0.68 -0.59 -4.97
CA VAL A 196 -1.96 -1.05 -4.43
C VAL A 196 -3.04 -0.06 -4.80
N ALA A 197 -4.16 -0.55 -5.33
CA ALA A 197 -5.32 0.30 -5.56
C ALA A 197 -5.83 0.87 -4.24
N ASP A 198 -6.10 2.17 -4.22
CA ASP A 198 -6.66 2.88 -3.08
C ASP A 198 -8.01 3.48 -3.49
N PRO A 199 -9.13 2.81 -3.18
CA PRO A 199 -10.41 3.10 -3.81
C PRO A 199 -11.06 4.42 -3.35
N GLU A 200 -10.63 5.02 -2.23
CA GLU A 200 -11.31 6.21 -1.70
C GLU A 200 -10.34 7.29 -1.14
N PRO A 201 -10.33 8.49 -1.74
CA PRO A 201 -10.69 8.76 -3.14
C PRO A 201 -9.75 8.03 -4.11
N ASP A 202 -10.24 7.66 -5.32
CA ASP A 202 -9.52 6.94 -6.39
C ASP A 202 -8.04 7.36 -6.44
N GLY A 203 -7.19 6.37 -6.18
CA GLY A 203 -5.79 6.59 -5.94
C GLY A 203 -5.03 5.30 -5.82
N PHE A 204 -3.78 5.44 -5.39
CA PHE A 204 -2.83 4.35 -5.28
C PHE A 204 -1.95 4.54 -4.07
N LEU A 205 -1.63 3.42 -3.42
CA LEU A 205 -0.56 3.33 -2.44
C LEU A 205 0.64 2.66 -3.09
N LEU A 206 1.80 3.29 -2.93
CA LEU A 206 3.07 2.85 -3.47
C LEU A 206 3.99 2.51 -2.30
N PHE A 207 4.21 1.23 -2.04
CA PHE A 207 5.22 0.80 -1.08
C PHE A 207 6.58 0.77 -1.77
N VAL A 208 7.46 1.66 -1.32
CA VAL A 208 8.80 1.86 -1.88
C VAL A 208 9.83 1.60 -0.78
N ARG A 209 10.91 0.89 -1.12
CA ARG A 209 12.04 0.74 -0.18
C ARG A 209 12.48 2.12 0.30
N ALA A 210 12.74 2.26 1.61
CA ALA A 210 13.05 3.56 2.21
C ALA A 210 14.19 4.30 1.48
N SER A 211 15.22 3.57 1.03
CA SER A 211 16.36 4.12 0.29
C SER A 211 16.05 4.61 -1.14
N PHE A 212 14.88 4.28 -1.68
CA PHE A 212 14.42 4.71 -3.01
C PHE A 212 13.27 5.72 -2.92
N ALA A 213 12.85 6.10 -1.71
CA ALA A 213 11.68 6.95 -1.50
C ALA A 213 11.87 8.33 -2.16
N ASP A 214 13.03 8.96 -2.00
CA ASP A 214 13.33 10.25 -2.64
C ASP A 214 13.32 10.15 -4.16
N TYR A 215 13.98 9.12 -4.69
CA TYR A 215 14.04 8.88 -6.12
C TYR A 215 12.65 8.72 -6.74
N VAL A 216 11.80 7.87 -6.16
CA VAL A 216 10.43 7.69 -6.65
C VAL A 216 9.62 8.98 -6.51
N THR A 217 9.83 9.73 -5.42
CA THR A 217 9.16 11.01 -5.19
C THR A 217 9.49 12.03 -6.28
N ASP A 218 10.76 12.17 -6.67
CA ASP A 218 11.17 13.11 -7.73
C ASP A 218 10.44 12.85 -9.04
N TRP A 219 10.30 11.58 -9.42
CA TRP A 219 9.59 11.19 -10.63
C TRP A 219 8.09 11.43 -10.56
N LEU A 220 7.48 11.20 -9.40
CA LEU A 220 6.05 11.48 -9.22
C LEU A 220 5.79 12.97 -9.27
N LEU A 221 6.63 13.79 -8.63
CA LEU A 221 6.52 15.24 -8.66
C LEU A 221 6.71 15.81 -10.08
N ASP A 222 7.73 15.34 -10.81
CA ASP A 222 7.92 15.70 -12.22
C ASP A 222 6.70 15.30 -13.07
N SER A 223 6.17 14.10 -12.84
CA SER A 223 4.97 13.60 -13.53
C SER A 223 3.70 14.38 -13.17
N MET A 224 3.62 14.94 -11.96
CA MET A 224 2.52 15.78 -11.49
C MET A 224 2.58 17.21 -12.04
N ALA A 225 3.75 17.69 -12.49
CA ALA A 225 3.99 19.10 -12.79
C ALA A 225 3.03 19.68 -13.84
N GLU A 226 2.59 18.89 -14.83
CA GLU A 226 1.62 19.37 -15.84
C GLU A 226 0.23 19.68 -15.28
N TYR A 227 -0.11 19.12 -14.12
CA TYR A 227 -1.38 19.35 -13.42
C TYR A 227 -1.26 20.44 -12.35
N ALA A 228 -0.05 20.99 -12.15
CA ALA A 228 0.20 22.02 -11.14
C ALA A 228 -0.34 23.40 -11.53
N VAL A 229 -0.50 23.65 -12.83
CA VAL A 229 -1.11 24.86 -13.40
C VAL A 229 -2.56 24.50 -13.72
N GLY A 230 -3.49 24.99 -12.90
CA GLY A 230 -4.92 24.77 -13.09
C GLY A 230 -5.32 25.15 -14.51
N ASP A 231 -6.14 24.29 -15.12
CA ASP A 231 -6.68 24.37 -16.47
C ASP A 231 -6.45 25.74 -17.10
N GLY A 232 -5.55 25.80 -18.07
CA GLY A 232 -5.48 26.94 -18.97
C GLY A 232 -6.89 27.16 -19.49
N GLN A 233 -7.55 28.19 -18.99
CA GLN A 233 -8.69 28.76 -19.66
C GLN A 233 -8.12 29.19 -21.00
N CYS A 234 -8.33 28.36 -22.03
CA CYS A 234 -8.29 28.82 -23.40
C CYS A 234 -9.47 29.79 -23.51
N THR A 235 -9.30 31.02 -23.00
CA THR A 235 -10.12 32.14 -23.40
C THR A 235 -9.81 32.33 -24.87
N ASN A 236 -10.66 31.75 -25.73
CA ASN A 236 -10.78 32.19 -27.10
C ASN A 236 -11.30 33.63 -27.05
N ASP A 237 -10.43 34.59 -26.76
CA ASP A 237 -10.68 35.98 -27.11
C ASP A 237 -10.65 36.04 -28.63
N GLY A 238 -11.86 36.13 -29.18
CA GLY A 238 -12.15 35.99 -30.59
C GLY A 238 -11.41 37.00 -31.48
N ARG A 239 -11.26 36.59 -32.74
CA ARG A 239 -11.04 37.49 -33.87
C ARG A 239 -12.10 38.59 -33.94
#